data_AF-A0A7C4E915-F1
#
_entry.id   AF-A0A7C4E915-F1
#
_cell.length_a   1.000
_cell.length_b   1.000
_cell.length_c   1.000
_cell.angle_alpha   90.00
_cell.angle_beta   90.00
_cell.angle_gamma   90.00
#
_symmetry.space_group_name_H-M   'P 1'
#
loop_
_entity.id
_entity.type
_entity.pdbx_description
1 polymer ?
#
loop_
_entity_poly.entity_id
_entity_poly.type
_entity_poly.pdbx_seq_one_letter_code
_entity_poly.pdbx_strand_id
1 'polypeptide(L)'
;MIGRHGGSACATSFLGGTQAANATGSYASASTFLNNPTGALGQLDLFPKAGALRGAAPDTSLIMGFAAWNQDFNSSPRDWTFRGAYSGEGTNPGWLPKLEVKP
;
A
#
# COMPACT_ATOMS: atom_id res chain seq x y z
N MET A 1 -25.34 3.14 41.77
CA MET A 1 -25.38 2.25 40.60
C MET A 1 -25.70 3.11 39.38
N ILE A 2 -24.69 3.47 38.59
CA ILE A 2 -24.84 4.34 37.42
C ILE A 2 -24.82 3.43 36.19
N GLY A 3 -25.94 3.40 35.45
CA GLY A 3 -26.11 2.58 34.27
C GLY A 3 -25.16 3.03 33.15
N ARG A 4 -24.30 2.13 32.71
CA ARG A 4 -23.44 2.32 31.53
C ARG A 4 -24.32 2.21 30.29
N HIS A 5 -24.62 3.33 29.65
CA HIS A 5 -25.15 3.31 28.29
C HIS A 5 -24.08 2.73 27.36
N GLY A 6 -24.25 1.46 27.00
CA GLY A 6 -23.48 0.80 25.96
C GLY A 6 -23.85 1.38 24.61
N GLY A 7 -23.17 2.45 24.21
CA GLY A 7 -23.14 2.89 22.82
C GLY A 7 -22.43 1.82 22.00
N SER A 8 -23.21 0.89 21.43
CA SER A 8 -22.72 0.06 20.32
C SER A 8 -22.51 1.01 19.16
N ALA A 9 -21.27 1.45 18.93
CA ALA A 9 -20.90 1.99 17.64
C ALA A 9 -21.17 0.87 16.63
N CYS A 10 -22.25 1.02 15.86
CA CYS A 10 -22.52 0.23 14.69
C CYS A 10 -21.29 0.39 13.80
N ALA A 11 -20.42 -0.61 13.77
CA ALA A 11 -19.33 -0.71 12.82
C ALA A 11 -19.98 -0.91 11.45
N THR A 12 -20.48 0.18 10.86
CA THR A 12 -20.71 0.23 9.42
C THR A 12 -19.37 -0.06 8.79
N SER A 13 -19.19 -1.30 8.36
CA SER A 13 -18.12 -1.66 7.46
C SER A 13 -18.12 -0.62 6.36
N PHE A 14 -17.06 0.17 6.28
CA PHE A 14 -16.78 0.93 5.07
C PHE A 14 -16.70 -0.14 3.96
N LEU A 15 -17.68 -0.14 3.06
CA LEU A 15 -17.49 -0.79 1.77
C LEU A 15 -16.42 0.06 1.09
N GLY A 16 -15.15 -0.30 1.32
CA GLY A 16 -14.03 0.34 0.64
C GLY A 16 -14.23 0.27 -0.87
N GLY A 17 -13.59 1.18 -1.61
CA GLY A 17 -13.68 1.23 -3.06
C GLY A 17 -13.33 -0.09 -3.75
N THR A 18 -13.58 -0.15 -5.06
CA THR A 18 -13.33 -1.31 -5.91
C THR A 18 -11.98 -1.96 -5.61
N GLN A 19 -12.00 -3.20 -5.09
CA GLN A 19 -10.80 -4.03 -4.98
C GLN A 19 -10.52 -4.64 -6.34
N ALA A 20 -9.31 -4.45 -6.85
CA ALA A 20 -8.91 -5.01 -8.14
C ALA A 20 -7.52 -5.63 -8.05
N ALA A 21 -7.42 -6.90 -8.45
CA ALA A 21 -6.16 -7.62 -8.67
C ALA A 21 -5.16 -7.53 -7.50
N ASN A 22 -5.64 -7.66 -6.26
CA ASN A 22 -4.82 -7.71 -5.07
C ASN A 22 -3.88 -8.92 -5.09
N ALA A 23 -2.60 -8.71 -4.78
CA ALA A 23 -1.70 -9.80 -4.44
C ALA A 23 -1.90 -10.14 -2.95
N THR A 24 -2.24 -11.39 -2.65
CA THR A 24 -2.48 -11.86 -1.27
C THR A 24 -1.55 -13.03 -0.95
N GLY A 25 -1.23 -13.18 0.33
CA GLY A 25 -0.31 -14.21 0.82
C GLY A 25 -0.18 -14.15 2.34
N SER A 26 0.59 -15.08 2.91
CA SER A 26 0.90 -15.05 4.34
C SER A 26 1.90 -13.92 4.65
N TYR A 27 1.85 -13.39 5.87
CA TYR A 27 2.84 -12.41 6.34
C TYR A 27 4.27 -12.97 6.26
N ALA A 28 4.46 -14.24 6.63
CA ALA A 28 5.75 -14.92 6.56
C ALA A 28 6.31 -15.02 5.13
N SER A 29 5.44 -15.00 4.11
CA SER A 29 5.85 -15.05 2.71
C SER A 29 6.11 -13.67 2.10
N ALA A 30 5.90 -12.58 2.83
CA ALA A 30 6.05 -11.23 2.28
C ALA A 30 7.47 -10.99 1.72
N SER A 31 8.49 -11.52 2.40
CA SER A 31 9.90 -11.39 1.99
C SER A 31 10.23 -12.12 0.67
N THR A 32 9.33 -12.93 0.13
CA THR A 32 9.46 -13.48 -1.23
C THR A 32 9.22 -12.40 -2.30
N PHE A 33 8.44 -11.37 -1.99
CA PHE A 33 7.97 -10.37 -2.95
C PHE A 33 8.54 -8.97 -2.70
N LEU A 34 8.91 -8.67 -1.45
CA LEU A 34 9.34 -7.36 -0.99
C LEU A 34 10.74 -7.43 -0.35
N ASN A 35 11.49 -6.34 -0.40
CA ASN A 35 12.89 -6.30 0.05
C ASN A 35 13.10 -6.55 1.55
N ASN A 36 12.43 -5.78 2.42
CA ASN A 36 12.49 -5.90 3.88
C ASN A 36 11.14 -5.58 4.54
N PRO A 37 10.10 -6.40 4.31
CA PRO A 37 8.72 -6.07 4.68
C PRO A 37 8.39 -6.17 6.18
N THR A 38 9.31 -6.71 6.97
CA THR A 38 9.16 -6.85 8.43
C THR A 38 10.21 -6.05 9.19
N GLY A 39 10.94 -5.17 8.48
CA GLY A 39 11.93 -4.29 9.08
C GLY A 39 11.29 -3.25 9.99
N ALA A 40 12.05 -2.76 10.97
CA ALA A 40 11.66 -1.59 11.75
C ALA A 40 11.55 -0.34 10.85
N LEU A 41 10.83 0.69 11.29
CA LEU A 41 10.79 1.98 10.59
C LEU A 41 12.21 2.54 10.37
N GLY A 42 12.45 3.13 9.19
CA GLY A 42 13.77 3.52 8.71
C GLY A 42 14.56 2.37 8.05
N GLN A 43 14.12 1.13 8.20
CA GLN A 43 14.65 -0.07 7.54
C GLN A 43 13.57 -0.84 6.77
N LEU A 44 12.29 -0.60 7.07
CA LEU A 44 11.13 -1.18 6.41
C LEU A 44 11.18 -0.84 4.92
N ASP A 45 11.43 -1.84 4.09
CA ASP A 45 11.51 -1.67 2.64
C ASP A 45 10.43 -2.51 1.95
N LEU A 46 9.35 -1.82 1.59
CA LEU A 46 8.20 -2.39 0.88
C LEU A 46 8.33 -2.23 -0.64
N PHE A 47 9.54 -1.94 -1.14
CA PHE A 47 9.80 -1.95 -2.57
C PHE A 47 9.77 -3.39 -3.12
N PRO A 48 9.12 -3.64 -4.26
CA PRO A 48 9.07 -4.96 -4.87
C PRO A 48 10.45 -5.50 -5.25
N LYS A 49 10.63 -6.81 -5.12
CA LYS A 49 11.75 -7.52 -5.73
C LYS A 49 11.56 -7.62 -7.24
N ALA A 50 12.66 -7.73 -7.98
CA ALA A 50 12.63 -7.88 -9.43
C ALA A 50 11.74 -9.05 -9.89
N GLY A 51 10.82 -8.79 -10.81
CA GLY A 51 9.87 -9.76 -11.36
C GLY A 51 8.65 -10.03 -10.47
N ALA A 52 8.55 -9.40 -9.29
CA ALA A 52 7.44 -9.61 -8.37
C ALA A 52 6.32 -8.58 -8.56
N LEU A 53 5.10 -8.93 -8.11
CA LEU A 53 4.00 -7.99 -7.91
C LEU A 53 3.58 -7.20 -9.17
N ARG A 54 3.59 -7.85 -10.34
CA ARG A 54 3.09 -7.27 -11.60
C ARG A 54 1.74 -7.87 -12.01
N GLY A 55 0.98 -7.12 -12.79
CA GLY A 55 -0.23 -7.60 -13.44
C GLY A 55 -0.83 -6.54 -14.38
N ALA A 56 -2.01 -6.80 -14.93
CA ALA A 56 -2.71 -5.82 -15.77
C ALA A 56 -3.03 -4.54 -14.99
N ALA A 57 -3.03 -3.38 -15.65
CA ALA A 57 -3.44 -2.13 -15.04
C ALA A 57 -4.95 -2.16 -14.72
N PRO A 58 -5.38 -1.78 -13.50
CA PRO A 58 -6.80 -1.64 -13.19
C PRO A 58 -7.42 -0.41 -13.87
N ASP A 59 -8.74 -0.36 -13.96
CA ASP A 59 -9.44 0.89 -14.32
C ASP A 59 -9.28 1.93 -13.21
N THR A 60 -8.74 3.10 -13.58
CA THR A 60 -8.46 4.20 -12.66
C THR A 60 -9.50 5.31 -12.71
N SER A 61 -10.55 5.18 -13.55
CA SER A 61 -11.57 6.22 -13.78
C SER A 61 -12.12 6.86 -12.50
N LEU A 62 -12.33 6.05 -11.45
CA LEU A 62 -12.87 6.50 -10.16
C LEU A 62 -11.90 7.30 -9.29
N ILE A 63 -10.59 7.26 -9.56
CA ILE A 63 -9.56 7.89 -8.72
C ILE A 63 -8.84 9.07 -9.39
N MET A 64 -9.05 9.30 -10.69
CA MET A 64 -8.34 10.34 -11.45
C MET A 64 -8.60 11.77 -10.95
N GLY A 65 -9.67 12.00 -10.18
CA GLY A 65 -9.99 13.30 -9.59
C GLY A 65 -9.19 13.64 -8.34
N PHE A 66 -8.45 12.70 -7.73
CA PHE A 66 -7.71 12.94 -6.50
C PHE A 66 -6.31 13.47 -6.77
N ALA A 67 -5.81 14.36 -5.92
CA ALA A 67 -4.43 14.83 -6.01
C ALA A 67 -3.44 13.65 -5.90
N ALA A 68 -2.38 13.68 -6.71
CA ALA A 68 -1.34 12.65 -6.74
C ALA A 68 -1.83 11.21 -6.98
N TRP A 69 -3.05 11.03 -7.53
CA TRP A 69 -3.60 9.69 -7.82
C TRP A 69 -2.67 8.85 -8.70
N ASN A 70 -1.94 9.50 -9.60
CA ASN A 70 -1.00 8.91 -10.54
C ASN A 70 0.46 8.99 -10.07
N GLN A 71 0.69 9.09 -8.77
CA GLN A 71 2.03 9.03 -8.18
C GLN A 71 2.16 7.81 -7.27
N ASP A 72 3.37 7.27 -7.23
CA ASP A 72 3.73 6.24 -6.26
C ASP A 72 4.22 6.86 -4.95
N PHE A 73 4.56 6.01 -3.97
CA PHE A 73 5.04 6.48 -2.67
C PHE A 73 6.34 7.29 -2.76
N ASN A 74 7.15 7.11 -3.80
CA ASN A 74 8.35 7.89 -4.06
C ASN A 74 8.05 9.18 -4.86
N SER A 75 6.78 9.54 -5.04
CA SER A 75 6.33 10.67 -5.86
C SER A 75 6.72 10.53 -7.35
N SER A 76 7.05 9.32 -7.79
CA SER A 76 7.33 9.02 -9.20
C SER A 76 6.02 8.77 -9.95
N PRO A 77 5.97 9.00 -11.27
CA PRO A 77 4.80 8.63 -12.08
C PRO A 77 4.43 7.16 -11.88
N ARG A 78 3.16 6.91 -11.61
CA ARG A 78 2.66 5.58 -11.28
C ARG A 78 2.52 4.72 -12.53
N ASP A 79 3.31 3.65 -12.58
CA ASP A 79 3.05 2.49 -13.43
C ASP A 79 2.05 1.57 -12.72
N TRP A 80 0.83 1.53 -13.27
CA TRP A 80 -0.31 0.77 -12.75
C TRP A 80 -0.20 -0.75 -12.97
N THR A 81 0.83 -1.23 -13.66
CA THR A 81 1.12 -2.67 -13.76
C THR A 81 1.73 -3.22 -12.48
N PHE A 82 2.38 -2.38 -11.66
CA PHE A 82 2.87 -2.77 -10.34
C PHE A 82 1.74 -2.80 -9.30
N ARG A 83 1.85 -3.72 -8.34
CA ARG A 83 0.96 -3.83 -7.18
C ARG A 83 1.64 -3.23 -5.95
N GLY A 84 0.81 -2.61 -5.10
CA GLY A 84 1.28 -1.94 -3.88
C GLY A 84 1.58 -0.47 -4.08
N ALA A 85 2.40 0.09 -3.19
CA ALA A 85 2.61 1.54 -3.09
C ALA A 85 3.65 2.09 -4.06
N TYR A 86 4.47 1.24 -4.70
CA TYR A 86 5.62 1.62 -5.53
C TYR A 86 5.42 1.20 -6.99
N SER A 87 6.03 1.93 -7.91
CA SER A 87 6.01 1.66 -9.35
C SER A 87 7.39 1.26 -9.89
N GLY A 88 8.06 0.35 -9.18
CA GLY A 88 9.37 -0.16 -9.56
C GLY A 88 9.72 -1.44 -8.82
N GLU A 89 10.90 -1.97 -9.11
CA GLU A 89 11.39 -3.22 -8.53
C GLU A 89 12.91 -3.26 -8.40
N GLY A 90 13.41 -4.12 -7.52
CA GLY A 90 14.85 -4.22 -7.22
C GLY A 90 15.23 -3.31 -6.06
N THR A 91 16.08 -2.31 -6.31
CA THR A 91 16.53 -1.40 -5.25
C THR A 91 15.62 -0.18 -5.18
N ASN A 92 15.12 0.13 -3.97
CA ASN A 92 14.32 1.33 -3.75
C ASN A 92 15.17 2.61 -3.94
N PRO A 93 14.86 3.47 -4.93
CA PRO A 93 15.63 4.70 -5.15
C PRO A 93 15.21 5.85 -4.23
N GLY A 94 14.14 5.66 -3.45
CA GLY A 94 13.48 6.72 -2.70
C GLY A 94 13.50 6.51 -1.20
N TRP A 95 12.44 6.98 -0.56
CA TRP A 95 12.39 7.16 0.88
C TRP A 95 11.86 5.90 1.56
N LEU A 96 12.57 5.39 2.56
CA LEU A 96 12.07 4.32 3.42
C LEU A 96 11.09 4.90 4.45
N PRO A 97 9.93 4.26 4.67
CA PRO A 97 9.01 4.59 5.76
C PRO A 97 9.71 4.79 7.10
N LYS A 98 9.65 6.02 7.64
CA LYS A 98 10.08 6.38 8.99
C LYS A 98 9.05 7.28 9.68
N LEU A 99 9.24 7.58 10.96
CA LEU A 99 8.31 8.40 11.74
C LEU A 99 8.28 9.89 11.30
N GLU A 100 9.33 10.34 10.63
CA GLU A 100 9.40 11.71 10.10
C GLU A 100 8.43 11.90 8.93
N VAL A 101 7.92 13.13 8.78
CA VAL A 101 7.13 13.50 7.61
C VAL A 101 8.05 13.48 6.38
N LYS A 102 7.65 12.72 5.37
CA LYS A 102 8.33 12.74 4.07
C LYS A 102 8.28 14.19 3.50
N PRO A 103 9.41 14.75 3.03
CA PRO A 103 9.44 16.08 2.42
C PRO A 103 8.54 16.21 1.19
#